data_AF-A0A9X8E5N6-F1
#
_entry.id   AF-A0A9X8E5N6-F1
#
_cell.length_a   1.000
_cell.length_b   1.000
_cell.length_c   1.000
_cell.angle_alpha   90.00
_cell.angle_beta   90.00
_cell.angle_gamma   90.00
#
_symmetry.space_group_name_H-M   'P 1'
#
loop_
_entity.id
_entity.type
_entity.pdbx_description
1 polymer ?
#
loop_
_entity_poly.entity_id
_entity_poly.type
_entity_poly.pdbx_seq_one_letter_code
_entity_poly.pdbx_strand_id
1 'polypeptide(L)'
;AKNQALAEAFSDLAGFEFKKGDRFKGGSYSKVAKAIRDAEDELTSGKQAMKLKGVGKASATKIDEFLETGKIEKLEEYRAGNM
;
A
#
# COMPACT_ATOMS: atom_id res chain seq x y z
N ALA A 1 -4.95 5.27 13.84
CA ALA A 1 -5.15 6.28 12.78
C ALA A 1 -6.22 5.80 11.80
N LYS A 2 -6.96 6.70 11.12
CA LYS A 2 -8.08 6.30 10.24
C LYS A 2 -7.65 5.33 9.12
N ASN A 3 -6.45 5.51 8.58
CA ASN A 3 -5.92 4.69 7.49
C ASN A 3 -4.88 3.65 7.94
N GLN A 4 -4.89 3.27 9.22
CA GLN A 4 -3.79 2.48 9.80
C GLN A 4 -3.62 1.10 9.15
N ALA A 5 -4.72 0.35 8.98
CA ALA A 5 -4.66 -1.00 8.39
C ALA A 5 -4.13 -0.96 6.94
N LEU A 6 -4.56 0.03 6.16
CA LEU A 6 -4.08 0.24 4.81
C LEU A 6 -2.59 0.63 4.78
N ALA A 7 -2.16 1.53 5.67
CA ALA A 7 -0.75 1.92 5.80
C ALA A 7 0.14 0.74 6.22
N GLU A 8 -0.35 -0.13 7.09
CA GLU A 8 0.33 -1.37 7.50
C GLU A 8 0.43 -2.35 6.34
N ALA A 9 -0.63 -2.55 5.56
CA ALA A 9 -0.61 -3.40 4.37
C ALA A 9 0.44 -2.95 3.34
N PHE A 10 0.56 -1.65 3.09
CA PHE A 10 1.62 -1.12 2.23
C PHE A 10 3.02 -1.19 2.85
N SER A 11 3.13 -1.13 4.18
CA SER A 11 4.40 -1.32 4.89
C SER A 11 4.88 -2.77 4.76
N ASP A 12 3.96 -3.73 4.87
CA ASP A 12 4.27 -5.16 4.67
C ASP A 12 4.72 -5.42 3.23
N LEU A 13 3.98 -4.89 2.24
CA LEU A 13 4.37 -4.98 0.82
C LEU A 13 5.80 -4.44 0.62
N ALA A 14 6.12 -3.29 1.21
CA ALA A 14 7.47 -2.74 1.14
C ALA A 14 8.51 -3.69 1.73
N GLY A 15 8.23 -4.26 2.91
CA GLY A 15 9.09 -5.23 3.59
C GLY A 15 9.37 -6.47 2.74
N PHE A 16 8.36 -7.02 2.07
CA PHE A 16 8.52 -8.17 1.18
C PHE A 16 9.37 -7.84 -0.05
N GLU A 17 9.12 -6.71 -0.72
CA GLU A 17 9.93 -6.30 -1.88
C GLU A 17 11.39 -6.05 -1.49
N PHE A 18 11.65 -5.46 -0.32
CA PHE A 18 13.00 -5.29 0.20
C PHE A 18 13.68 -6.64 0.48
N LYS A 19 12.97 -7.59 1.08
CA LYS A 19 13.49 -8.96 1.30
C LYS A 19 13.83 -9.66 -0.03
N LYS A 20 13.08 -9.38 -1.10
CA LYS A 20 13.35 -9.88 -2.45
C LYS A 20 14.47 -9.13 -3.18
N GLY A 21 15.00 -8.05 -2.59
CA GLY A 21 16.03 -7.20 -3.20
C GLY A 21 15.51 -6.13 -4.17
N ASP A 22 14.20 -6.02 -4.39
CA ASP A 22 13.59 -4.99 -5.23
C ASP A 22 13.44 -3.68 -4.44
N ARG A 23 14.56 -2.93 -4.36
CA ARG A 23 14.62 -1.65 -3.63
C ARG A 23 13.72 -0.58 -4.25
N PHE A 24 13.45 -0.64 -5.54
CA PHE A 24 12.61 0.34 -6.23
C PHE A 24 11.15 0.17 -5.80
N LYS A 25 10.61 -1.06 -5.85
CA LYS A 25 9.24 -1.33 -5.40
C LYS A 25 9.11 -1.18 -3.90
N GLY A 26 10.06 -1.69 -3.12
CA GLY A 26 10.08 -1.51 -1.67
C GLY A 26 10.04 -0.03 -1.28
N GLY A 27 10.87 0.80 -1.92
CA GLY A 27 10.87 2.25 -1.70
C GLY A 27 9.57 2.93 -2.12
N SER A 28 8.96 2.49 -3.22
CA SER A 28 7.66 2.99 -3.68
C SER A 28 6.56 2.70 -2.66
N TYR A 29 6.41 1.43 -2.23
CA TYR A 29 5.40 1.05 -1.24
C TYR A 29 5.63 1.71 0.12
N SER A 30 6.88 1.89 0.54
CA SER A 30 7.21 2.61 1.77
C SER A 30 6.75 4.08 1.72
N LYS A 31 6.94 4.76 0.58
CA LYS A 31 6.44 6.13 0.39
C LYS A 31 4.91 6.19 0.45
N VAL A 32 4.23 5.22 -0.15
CA VAL A 32 2.76 5.11 -0.11
C VAL A 32 2.28 4.88 1.32
N ALA A 33 2.87 3.92 2.05
CA ALA A 33 2.53 3.65 3.44
C ALA A 33 2.66 4.90 4.31
N LYS A 34 3.75 5.65 4.14
CA LYS A 34 3.97 6.92 4.84
C LYS A 34 2.91 7.96 4.48
N ALA A 35 2.63 8.15 3.18
CA ALA A 35 1.63 9.11 2.73
C ALA A 35 0.22 8.81 3.28
N ILE A 36 -0.16 7.52 3.33
CA ILE A 36 -1.45 7.07 3.86
C ILE A 36 -1.53 7.28 5.38
N ARG A 37 -0.43 7.01 6.10
CA ARG A 37 -0.33 7.22 7.55
C ARG A 37 -0.43 8.69 7.94
N ASP A 38 0.21 9.55 7.15
CA ASP A 38 0.28 11.00 7.37
C ASP A 38 -1.00 11.72 6.87
N ALA A 39 -1.91 11.02 6.17
CA ALA A 39 -3.20 11.58 5.75
C ALA A 39 -4.14 11.80 6.96
N GLU A 40 -4.62 13.03 7.13
CA GLU A 40 -5.53 13.43 8.21
C GLU A 40 -6.96 12.88 8.01
N ASP A 41 -7.36 12.78 6.75
CA ASP A 41 -8.66 12.26 6.34
C ASP A 41 -8.61 10.77 6.02
N GLU A 42 -9.74 10.11 6.21
CA GLU A 42 -9.92 8.73 5.79
C GLU A 42 -9.92 8.63 4.27
N LEU A 43 -9.13 7.71 3.74
CA LEU A 43 -9.10 7.41 2.31
C LEU A 43 -10.30 6.57 1.94
N THR A 44 -11.13 7.09 1.04
CA THR A 44 -12.35 6.43 0.56
C THR A 44 -12.22 5.92 -0.88
N SER A 45 -11.12 6.26 -1.57
CA SER A 45 -10.81 5.75 -2.90
C SER A 45 -9.32 5.92 -3.22
N GLY A 46 -8.82 5.10 -4.13
CA GLY A 46 -7.52 5.22 -4.77
C GLY A 46 -7.38 6.56 -5.50
N LYS A 47 -8.45 7.09 -6.09
CA LYS A 47 -8.44 8.44 -6.70
C LYS A 47 -8.14 9.54 -5.69
N GLN A 48 -8.71 9.46 -4.48
CA GLN A 48 -8.36 10.38 -3.39
C GLN A 48 -6.91 10.18 -2.98
N ALA A 49 -6.47 8.93 -2.84
CA ALA A 49 -5.11 8.60 -2.47
C ALA A 49 -4.06 9.10 -3.48
N MET A 50 -4.36 9.13 -4.78
CA MET A 50 -3.46 9.68 -5.83
C MET A 50 -3.13 11.16 -5.64
N LYS A 51 -3.93 11.90 -4.86
CA LYS A 51 -3.60 13.30 -4.51
C LYS A 51 -2.43 13.37 -3.52
N LEU A 52 -2.15 12.28 -2.81
CA LEU A 52 -1.03 12.20 -1.89
C LEU A 52 0.28 12.04 -2.64
N LYS A 53 1.31 12.78 -2.21
CA LYS A 53 2.64 12.73 -2.83
C LYS A 53 3.24 11.33 -2.69
N GLY A 54 3.57 10.71 -3.82
CA GLY A 54 4.18 9.38 -3.87
C GLY A 54 3.19 8.24 -4.12
N VAL A 55 1.89 8.51 -4.23
CA VAL A 55 0.88 7.51 -4.60
C VAL A 55 0.64 7.55 -6.11
N GLY A 56 1.12 6.52 -6.82
CA GLY A 56 0.89 6.34 -8.25
C GLY A 56 -0.36 5.51 -8.56
N LYS A 57 -0.74 5.46 -9.84
CA LYS A 57 -1.93 4.72 -10.32
C LYS A 57 -1.95 3.25 -9.87
N ALA A 58 -0.80 2.55 -9.94
CA ALA A 58 -0.71 1.14 -9.54
C ALA A 58 -0.93 0.93 -8.03
N SER A 59 -0.53 1.89 -7.20
CA SER A 59 -0.79 1.88 -5.76
C SER A 59 -2.23 2.26 -5.46
N ALA A 60 -2.78 3.23 -6.20
CA ALA A 60 -4.19 3.61 -6.10
C ALA A 60 -5.13 2.43 -6.37
N THR A 61 -4.86 1.61 -7.39
CA THR A 61 -5.65 0.39 -7.66
C THR A 61 -5.62 -0.59 -6.48
N LYS A 62 -4.47 -0.77 -5.80
CA LYS A 62 -4.38 -1.61 -4.60
C LYS A 62 -5.10 -1.00 -3.39
N ILE A 63 -5.18 0.32 -3.33
CA ILE A 63 -5.95 1.01 -2.29
C ILE A 63 -7.44 0.77 -2.52
N ASP A 64 -7.93 0.93 -3.76
CA ASP A 64 -9.32 0.60 -4.12
C ASP A 64 -9.64 -0.86 -3.76
N GLU A 65 -8.77 -1.79 -4.15
CA GLU A 65 -8.89 -3.22 -3.82
C GLU A 65 -8.99 -3.47 -2.31
N PHE A 66 -8.14 -2.83 -1.50
CA PHE A 66 -8.18 -2.96 -0.05
C PHE A 66 -9.44 -2.35 0.55
N LEU A 67 -9.92 -1.24 0.01
CA LEU A 67 -11.15 -0.60 0.48
C LEU A 67 -12.40 -1.43 0.14
N GLU A 68 -12.40 -2.12 -0.99
CA GLU A 68 -13.50 -2.99 -1.43
C GLU A 68 -13.50 -4.35 -0.73
N THR A 69 -12.32 -4.95 -0.55
CA THR A 69 -12.19 -6.36 -0.12
C THR A 69 -11.60 -6.54 1.28
N GLY A 70 -11.00 -5.48 1.84
CA GLY A 70 -10.20 -5.54 3.07
C GLY A 70 -8.82 -6.18 2.89
N LYS A 71 -8.40 -6.49 1.66
CA LYS A 71 -7.15 -7.20 1.35
C LYS A 71 -6.44 -6.63 0.14
N ILE A 72 -5.16 -6.94 0.01
CA ILE A 72 -4.39 -6.76 -1.23
C ILE A 72 -3.91 -8.15 -1.64
N GLU A 73 -4.38 -8.67 -2.76
CA GLU A 73 -4.04 -10.00 -3.29
C GLU A 73 -2.53 -10.21 -3.33
N LYS A 74 -1.79 -9.21 -3.81
CA LYS A 74 -0.32 -9.26 -3.84
C LYS A 74 0.31 -9.49 -2.46
N LEU A 75 -0.26 -8.88 -1.42
CA LEU A 75 0.21 -9.05 -0.06
C LEU A 75 -0.13 -10.45 0.47
N GLU A 76 -1.30 -10.96 0.14
CA GLU A 76 -1.72 -12.31 0.53
C GLU A 76 -0.86 -13.38 -0.16
N GLU A 77 -0.48 -13.18 -1.43
CA GLU A 77 0.50 -14.04 -2.11
C GLU A 77 1.86 -14.05 -1.38
N TYR A 78 2.35 -12.89 -0.91
CA TYR A 78 3.59 -12.81 -0.14
C TYR A 78 3.49 -13.54 1.20
N ARG A 79 2.34 -13.42 1.89
CA ARG A 79 2.10 -14.09 3.17
C ARG A 79 1.97 -15.60 3.02
N ALA A 80 1.40 -16.07 1.92
CA ALA A 80 1.29 -17.49 1.59
C ALA A 80 2.64 -18.13 1.18
N GLY A 81 3.67 -17.31 0.91
CA GLY A 81 4.96 -17.80 0.43
C GLY A 81 4.95 -18.25 -1.03
N ASN A 82 3.96 -17.79 -1.82
CA ASN A 82 3.76 -18.21 -3.21
C ASN A 82 4.69 -17.48 -4.21
N MET A 83 5.88 -17.03 -3.80
CA MET A 83 6.79 -16.21 -4.62
C MET A 83 8.26 -16.31 -4.25
#